data_AF-A0A1N6DES6-F1
#
_entry.id   AF-A0A1N6DES6-F1
#
_cell.length_a   1.000
_cell.length_b   1.000
_cell.length_c   1.000
_cell.angle_alpha   90.00
_cell.angle_beta   90.00
_cell.angle_gamma   90.00
#
_symmetry.space_group_name_H-M   'P 1'
#
loop_
_entity.id
_entity.type
_entity.pdbx_description
1 polymer ?
#
loop_
_entity_poly.entity_id
_entity_poly.type
_entity_poly.pdbx_seq_one_letter_code
_entity_poly.pdbx_strand_id
1 'polypeptide(L)'
;MTVAEYNEALRRIEARVSAALKAGEPKKKVNDIRLELEFELLINFRLGETFPKDRREALLLVHRALRKDLKAAVGRHVRGEVSAEEHAFSVNSLVRRSIEEYSRVLSPPELEAFVGCGPDDYVDIVNPGMISPHPV
;
A
#
# COMPACT_ATOMS: atom_id res chain seq x y z
N MET A 1 -15.44 6.53 -8.90
CA MET A 1 -15.38 5.07 -9.08
C MET A 1 -16.12 4.40 -7.94
N THR A 2 -17.06 3.51 -8.25
CA THR A 2 -17.79 2.69 -7.27
C THR A 2 -16.99 1.44 -6.89
N VAL A 3 -17.37 0.77 -5.80
CA VAL A 3 -16.77 -0.51 -5.41
C VAL A 3 -16.95 -1.58 -6.50
N ALA A 4 -18.09 -1.57 -7.20
CA ALA A 4 -18.35 -2.50 -8.30
C ALA A 4 -17.40 -2.26 -9.49
N GLU A 5 -17.19 -0.99 -9.85
CA GLU A 5 -16.23 -0.59 -10.90
C GLU A 5 -14.79 -0.96 -10.53
N TYR A 6 -14.40 -0.75 -9.27
CA TYR A 6 -13.09 -1.13 -8.75
C TYR A 6 -12.85 -2.64 -8.84
N ASN A 7 -13.81 -3.45 -8.40
CA ASN A 7 -13.73 -4.91 -8.46
C ASN A 7 -13.64 -5.41 -9.92
N GLU A 8 -14.39 -4.80 -10.83
CA GLU A 8 -14.32 -5.15 -12.24
C GLU A 8 -12.99 -4.72 -12.89
N ALA A 9 -12.43 -3.58 -12.49
CA ALA A 9 -11.09 -3.18 -12.90
C ALA A 9 -10.01 -4.16 -12.39
N LEU A 10 -10.12 -4.64 -11.15
CA LEU A 10 -9.22 -5.67 -10.61
C LEU A 10 -9.26 -6.96 -11.44
N ARG A 11 -10.46 -7.46 -11.78
CA ARG A 11 -10.59 -8.66 -12.63
C ARG A 11 -9.94 -8.48 -14.00
N ARG A 12 -10.05 -7.28 -14.60
CA ARG A 12 -9.38 -6.97 -15.87
C ARG A 12 -7.85 -6.98 -15.73
N ILE A 13 -7.32 -6.48 -14.61
CA ILE A 13 -5.88 -6.58 -14.30
C ILE A 13 -5.45 -8.05 -14.17
N GLU A 14 -6.21 -8.86 -13.44
CA GLU A 14 -5.94 -10.31 -13.28
C GLU A 14 -5.96 -11.05 -14.61
N ALA A 15 -6.95 -10.77 -15.47
CA ALA A 15 -7.04 -11.36 -16.81
C ALA A 15 -5.83 -10.99 -17.67
N ARG A 16 -5.40 -9.72 -17.64
CA ARG A 16 -4.21 -9.24 -18.36
C ARG A 16 -2.93 -9.89 -17.84
N VAL A 17 -2.77 -10.01 -16.53
CA VAL A 17 -1.64 -10.69 -15.88
C VAL A 17 -1.60 -12.16 -16.26
N SER A 18 -2.76 -12.84 -16.24
CA SER A 18 -2.88 -14.25 -16.65
C SER A 18 -2.50 -14.45 -18.12
N ALA A 19 -2.97 -13.58 -19.01
CA ALA A 19 -2.61 -13.62 -20.43
C ALA A 19 -1.10 -13.42 -20.64
N ALA A 20 -0.47 -12.47 -19.94
CA ALA A 20 0.97 -12.23 -20.02
C ALA A 20 1.78 -13.47 -19.56
N LEU A 21 1.38 -14.13 -18.46
CA LEU A 21 2.03 -15.36 -18.01
C LEU A 21 1.90 -16.49 -19.05
N LYS A 22 0.71 -16.65 -19.66
CA LYS A 22 0.48 -17.65 -20.72
C LYS A 22 1.30 -17.37 -21.98
N ALA A 23 1.58 -16.10 -22.27
CA ALA A 23 2.44 -15.68 -23.37
C ALA A 23 3.94 -15.88 -23.10
N GLY A 24 4.32 -16.40 -21.92
CA GLY A 24 5.72 -16.68 -21.58
C GLY A 24 6.49 -15.46 -21.07
N GLU A 25 5.81 -14.37 -20.69
CA GLU A 25 6.48 -13.20 -20.13
C GLU A 25 7.17 -13.55 -18.80
N PRO A 26 8.36 -12.98 -18.52
CA PRO A 26 9.05 -13.23 -17.27
C PRO A 26 8.20 -12.87 -16.05
N LYS A 27 8.05 -13.81 -15.10
CA LYS A 27 7.22 -13.63 -13.90
C LYS A 27 7.52 -12.33 -13.13
N LYS A 28 8.79 -11.91 -13.08
CA LYS A 28 9.19 -10.64 -12.46
C LYS A 28 8.52 -9.45 -13.15
N LYS A 29 8.63 -9.35 -14.48
CA LYS A 29 8.03 -8.29 -15.28
C LYS A 29 6.51 -8.27 -15.14
N VAL A 30 5.88 -9.44 -15.14
CA VAL A 30 4.41 -9.53 -14.94
C VAL A 30 4.00 -9.05 -13.56
N ASN A 31 4.74 -9.40 -12.51
CA ASN A 31 4.47 -8.91 -11.15
C ASN A 31 4.64 -7.40 -11.02
N ASP A 32 5.64 -6.82 -11.69
CA ASP A 32 5.89 -5.38 -11.69
C ASP A 32 4.74 -4.64 -12.40
N ILE A 33 4.27 -5.15 -13.55
CA ILE A 33 3.09 -4.61 -14.25
C ILE A 33 1.83 -4.73 -13.39
N ARG A 34 1.62 -5.88 -12.74
CA ARG A 34 0.49 -6.10 -11.84
C ARG A 34 0.47 -5.06 -10.72
N LEU A 35 1.62 -4.89 -10.05
CA LEU A 35 1.80 -3.91 -8.98
C LEU A 35 1.39 -2.50 -9.44
N GLU A 36 1.94 -2.05 -10.55
CA GLU A 36 1.69 -0.71 -11.06
C GLU A 36 0.21 -0.49 -11.35
N LEU A 37 -0.44 -1.45 -12.03
CA LEU A 37 -1.85 -1.34 -12.38
C LEU A 37 -2.76 -1.37 -11.15
N GLU A 38 -2.49 -2.26 -10.18
CA GLU A 38 -3.25 -2.32 -8.93
C GLU A 38 -3.11 -1.03 -8.12
N PHE A 39 -1.90 -0.46 -8.07
CA PHE A 39 -1.65 0.77 -7.32
C PHE A 39 -2.27 2.01 -7.99
N GLU A 40 -2.18 2.13 -9.32
CA GLU A 40 -2.89 3.18 -10.07
C GLU A 40 -4.41 3.08 -9.89
N LEU A 41 -4.95 1.86 -9.87
CA LEU A 41 -6.37 1.63 -9.60
C LEU A 41 -6.75 2.06 -8.17
N LEU A 42 -5.91 1.77 -7.18
CA LEU A 42 -6.11 2.23 -5.81
C LEU A 42 -6.13 3.76 -5.72
N ILE A 43 -5.20 4.44 -6.38
CA ILE A 43 -5.19 5.91 -6.46
C ILE A 43 -6.50 6.41 -7.07
N ASN A 44 -6.93 5.85 -8.20
CA ASN A 44 -8.18 6.27 -8.84
C ASN A 44 -9.40 6.07 -7.94
N PHE A 45 -9.42 4.98 -7.18
CA PHE A 45 -10.52 4.67 -6.27
C PHE A 45 -10.56 5.62 -5.07
N ARG A 46 -9.40 5.94 -4.48
CA ARG A 46 -9.33 6.73 -3.24
C ARG A 46 -9.24 8.23 -3.46
N LEU A 47 -8.51 8.66 -4.49
CA LEU A 47 -8.16 10.06 -4.75
C LEU A 47 -8.78 10.60 -6.04
N GLY A 48 -9.43 9.73 -6.82
CA GLY A 48 -10.08 10.07 -8.08
C GLY A 48 -9.15 10.00 -9.29
N GLU A 49 -9.75 9.90 -10.48
CA GLU A 49 -9.03 9.76 -11.75
C GLU A 49 -8.26 11.03 -12.14
N THR A 50 -8.73 12.20 -11.69
CA THR A 50 -8.11 13.49 -11.95
C THR A 50 -6.93 13.82 -11.02
N PHE A 51 -6.54 12.90 -10.14
CA PHE A 51 -5.41 13.13 -9.23
C PHE A 51 -4.11 13.43 -10.03
N PRO A 52 -3.32 14.45 -9.65
CA PRO A 52 -2.20 14.96 -10.46
C PRO A 52 -1.15 13.89 -10.78
N LYS A 53 -0.73 13.85 -12.05
CA LYS A 53 0.16 12.81 -12.59
C LYS A 53 1.52 12.76 -11.89
N ASP A 54 2.12 13.92 -11.65
CA ASP A 54 3.38 14.07 -10.91
C ASP A 54 3.29 13.47 -9.50
N ARG A 55 2.16 13.69 -8.80
CA ARG A 55 1.91 13.13 -7.47
C ARG A 55 1.65 11.63 -7.51
N ARG A 56 1.00 11.11 -8.57
CA ARG A 56 0.86 9.65 -8.80
C ARG A 56 2.22 8.98 -8.92
N GLU A 57 3.08 9.54 -9.75
CA GLU A 57 4.44 9.02 -9.96
C GLU A 57 5.23 9.02 -8.65
N ALA A 58 5.14 10.10 -7.86
CA ALA A 58 5.75 10.18 -6.54
C ALA A 58 5.22 9.10 -5.57
N LEU A 59 3.89 8.91 -5.48
CA LEU A 59 3.29 7.85 -4.66
C LEU A 59 3.75 6.46 -5.09
N LEU A 60 3.82 6.21 -6.40
CA LEU A 60 4.25 4.92 -6.93
C LEU A 60 5.71 4.62 -6.59
N LEU A 61 6.58 5.64 -6.63
CA LEU A 61 7.98 5.52 -6.21
C LEU A 61 8.10 5.18 -4.72
N VAL A 62 7.38 5.92 -3.86
CA VAL A 62 7.29 5.64 -2.42
C VAL A 62 6.81 4.22 -2.17
N HIS A 63 5.71 3.82 -2.82
CA HIS A 63 5.11 2.50 -2.67
C HIS A 63 6.07 1.37 -3.07
N ARG A 64 6.81 1.53 -4.18
CA ARG A 64 7.83 0.55 -4.62
C ARG A 64 8.94 0.37 -3.59
N ALA A 65 9.43 1.47 -3.01
CA ALA A 65 10.47 1.42 -1.99
C ALA A 65 9.96 0.65 -0.75
N LEU A 66 8.79 0.99 -0.26
CA LEU A 66 8.17 0.33 0.90
C LEU A 66 7.89 -1.15 0.65
N ARG A 67 7.43 -1.52 -0.56
CA ARG A 67 7.16 -2.91 -0.91
C ARG A 67 8.43 -3.77 -0.95
N LYS A 68 9.56 -3.19 -1.37
CA LYS A 68 10.86 -3.88 -1.32
C LYS A 68 11.22 -4.24 0.12
N ASP A 69 11.05 -3.29 1.03
CA ASP A 69 11.36 -3.48 2.46
C ASP A 69 10.39 -4.47 3.11
N LEU A 70 9.10 -4.40 2.80
CA LEU A 70 8.09 -5.37 3.23
C LEU A 70 8.41 -6.79 2.75
N LYS A 71 8.79 -6.94 1.47
CA LYS A 71 9.17 -8.24 0.92
C LYS A 71 10.39 -8.83 1.63
N ALA A 72 11.35 -7.99 2.01
CA ALA A 72 12.50 -8.43 2.80
C ALA A 72 12.06 -8.90 4.19
N ALA A 73 11.22 -8.12 4.90
CA ALA A 73 10.72 -8.46 6.23
C ALA A 73 9.91 -9.77 6.23
N VAL A 74 8.96 -9.93 5.30
CA VAL A 74 8.18 -11.16 5.12
C VAL A 74 9.10 -12.33 4.75
N GLY A 75 10.07 -12.10 3.86
CA GLY A 75 11.02 -13.13 3.46
C GLY A 75 11.85 -13.68 4.62
N ARG A 76 12.32 -12.82 5.53
CA ARG A 76 13.04 -13.24 6.74
C ARG A 76 12.17 -14.09 7.66
N HIS A 77 10.92 -13.68 7.87
CA HIS A 77 9.98 -14.41 8.71
C HIS A 77 9.66 -15.81 8.14
N VAL A 78 9.34 -15.89 6.83
CA VAL A 78 9.05 -17.18 6.17
C VAL A 78 10.24 -18.13 6.19
N ARG A 79 11.48 -17.62 6.20
CA ARG A 79 12.70 -18.43 6.35
C ARG A 79 13.04 -18.78 7.80
N GLY A 80 12.25 -18.33 8.78
CA GLY A 80 12.51 -18.56 10.20
C GLY A 80 13.70 -17.77 10.76
N GLU A 81 14.15 -16.72 10.07
CA GLU A 81 15.28 -15.89 10.50
C GLU A 81 14.91 -14.87 11.58
N VAL A 82 13.60 -14.65 11.80
CA VAL A 82 13.04 -13.74 12.81
C VAL A 82 11.79 -14.37 13.42
N SER A 83 11.53 -14.04 14.68
CA SER A 83 10.31 -14.47 15.38
C SER A 83 9.06 -13.80 14.81
N ALA A 84 7.88 -14.31 15.18
CA ALA A 84 6.60 -13.68 14.83
C ALA A 84 6.47 -12.27 15.43
N GLU A 85 7.01 -12.06 16.62
CA GLU A 85 7.01 -10.76 17.31
C GLU A 85 7.90 -9.73 16.58
N GLU A 86 9.12 -10.14 16.21
CA GLU A 86 10.04 -9.30 15.42
C GLU A 86 9.47 -8.98 14.03
N HIS A 87 8.78 -9.95 13.42
CA HIS A 87 8.07 -9.73 12.17
C HIS A 87 6.95 -8.70 12.32
N ALA A 88 6.10 -8.84 13.34
CA ALA A 88 5.02 -7.89 13.61
C ALA A 88 5.55 -6.48 13.87
N PHE A 89 6.62 -6.36 14.66
CA PHE A 89 7.30 -5.08 14.90
C PHE A 89 7.83 -4.45 13.60
N SER A 90 8.45 -5.26 12.74
CA SER A 90 8.97 -4.81 11.44
C SER A 90 7.85 -4.32 10.52
N VAL A 91 6.72 -5.05 10.46
CA VAL A 91 5.56 -4.67 9.65
C VAL A 91 4.93 -3.37 10.18
N ASN A 92 4.75 -3.23 11.49
CA ASN A 92 4.22 -2.01 12.09
C ASN A 92 5.12 -0.79 11.81
N SER A 93 6.44 -0.98 11.91
CA SER A 93 7.41 0.07 11.56
C SER A 93 7.32 0.50 10.10
N LEU A 94 7.10 -0.46 9.19
CA LEU A 94 6.89 -0.17 7.76
C LEU A 94 5.57 0.54 7.49
N VAL A 95 4.49 0.18 8.19
CA VAL A 95 3.20 0.88 8.10
C VAL A 95 3.37 2.35 8.53
N ARG A 96 4.00 2.59 9.68
CA ARG A 96 4.25 3.95 10.16
C ARG A 96 5.07 4.77 9.17
N ARG A 97 6.18 4.19 8.67
CA ARG A 97 7.00 4.83 7.64
C ARG A 97 6.22 5.08 6.36
N SER A 98 5.31 4.17 5.97
CA SER A 98 4.50 4.36 4.76
C SER A 98 3.60 5.58 4.85
N ILE A 99 2.96 5.79 6.00
CA ILE A 99 2.10 6.96 6.24
C ILE A 99 2.93 8.24 6.20
N GLU A 100 4.11 8.23 6.84
CA GLU A 100 5.03 9.38 6.82
C GLU A 100 5.50 9.71 5.39
N GLU A 101 5.86 8.71 4.59
CA GLU A 101 6.30 8.96 3.22
C GLU A 101 5.14 9.39 2.32
N TYR A 102 3.92 8.87 2.52
CA TYR A 102 2.74 9.32 1.78
C TYR A 102 2.31 10.74 2.17
N SER A 103 2.47 11.16 3.43
CA SER A 103 2.12 12.52 3.87
C SER A 103 3.02 13.61 3.26
N ARG A 104 4.19 13.23 2.73
CA ARG A 104 5.05 14.13 1.95
C ARG A 104 4.50 14.42 0.54
N VAL A 105 3.59 13.57 0.05
CA VAL A 105 2.97 13.70 -1.29
C VAL A 105 1.50 14.10 -1.18
N LEU A 106 0.79 13.64 -0.15
CA LEU A 106 -0.64 13.83 0.07
C LEU A 106 -0.90 14.99 1.04
N SER A 107 -1.92 15.80 0.75
CA SER A 107 -2.47 16.70 1.77
C SER A 107 -3.16 15.87 2.87
N PRO A 108 -3.35 16.42 4.08
CA PRO A 108 -4.03 15.70 5.16
C PRO A 108 -5.37 15.03 4.79
N PRO A 109 -6.33 15.70 4.12
CA PRO A 109 -7.59 15.05 3.74
C PRO A 109 -7.42 13.96 2.68
N GLU A 110 -6.46 14.11 1.76
CA GLU A 110 -6.16 13.06 0.78
C GLU A 110 -5.49 11.86 1.45
N LEU A 111 -4.60 12.09 2.42
CA LEU A 111 -3.94 11.02 3.18
C LEU A 111 -4.97 10.19 3.95
N GLU A 112 -5.90 10.86 4.63
CA GLU A 112 -7.02 10.21 5.32
C GLU A 112 -7.88 9.39 4.36
N ALA A 113 -8.26 9.95 3.21
CA ALA A 113 -9.01 9.23 2.19
C ALA A 113 -8.25 8.01 1.63
N PHE A 114 -6.93 8.16 1.45
CA PHE A 114 -6.06 7.14 0.84
C PHE A 114 -5.82 5.95 1.77
N VAL A 115 -5.48 6.21 3.03
CA VAL A 115 -5.16 5.17 4.01
C VAL A 115 -6.42 4.63 4.71
N GLY A 116 -7.49 5.44 4.77
CA GLY A 116 -8.77 5.06 5.36
C GLY A 116 -8.87 5.27 6.88
N CYS A 117 -7.96 6.05 7.46
CA CYS A 117 -7.93 6.42 8.88
C CYS A 117 -7.60 7.92 9.01
N GLY A 118 -8.22 8.60 9.97
CA GLY A 118 -8.01 10.02 10.24
C GLY A 118 -6.63 10.30 10.83
N PRO A 119 -6.13 11.56 10.79
CA PRO A 119 -4.85 11.96 11.39
C PRO A 119 -4.67 11.52 12.86
N ASP A 120 -5.78 11.46 13.60
CA ASP A 120 -5.80 11.15 15.03
C ASP A 120 -5.80 9.64 15.31
N ASP A 121 -6.32 8.82 14.40
CA ASP A 121 -6.29 7.35 14.49
C ASP A 121 -4.86 6.79 14.33
N TYR A 122 -3.94 7.59 13.77
CA TYR A 122 -2.55 7.18 13.62
C TYR A 122 -1.80 7.14 14.95
N VAL A 123 -2.21 7.92 15.95
CA VAL A 123 -1.52 7.96 17.26
C VAL A 123 -1.61 6.59 17.95
N ASP A 124 -2.75 5.91 17.80
CA ASP A 124 -3.02 4.59 18.39
C ASP A 124 -2.31 3.44 17.66
N ILE A 125 -2.17 3.55 16.32
CA ILE A 125 -1.40 2.58 15.52
C ILE A 125 0.11 2.73 15.76
N VAL A 126 0.55 3.96 16.07
CA VAL A 126 1.97 4.32 16.24
C VAL A 126 2.47 4.10 17.68
N ASN A 127 1.58 4.09 18.67
CA ASN A 127 1.87 3.79 20.08
C ASN A 127 0.78 2.90 20.70
N PRO A 128 0.83 1.57 20.55
CA PRO A 128 -0.15 0.69 21.19
C PRO A 128 -0.10 0.71 22.73
N GLY A 129 0.87 1.42 23.33
CA GLY A 129 1.02 1.62 24.77
C GLY A 129 0.47 2.94 25.32
N MET A 130 -0.13 3.80 24.47
CA MET A 130 -0.73 5.07 24.90
C MET A 130 -2.21 5.10 24.56
N ILE A 131 -2.99 4.18 25.14
CA ILE A 131 -4.44 4.35 25.21
C ILE A 131 -4.67 5.58 26.09
N SER A 132 -4.97 6.71 25.44
CA SER A 132 -5.42 7.91 26.13
C SER A 132 -6.76 7.58 26.79
N PRO A 133 -6.92 7.67 28.12
CA PRO A 133 -8.20 7.46 28.75
C PRO A 133 -9.11 8.63 28.35
N HIS A 134 -10.01 8.42 27.40
CA HIS A 134 -11.10 9.36 27.17
C HIS A 134 -11.96 9.42 28.44
N PRO A 135 -12.13 10.60 29.06
CA PRO A 135 -13.06 10.74 30.16
C PRO A 135 -14.49 10.68 29.61
N VAL A 136 -15.30 9.82 30.21
CA VAL A 136 -16.77 9.82 30.09
C VAL A 136 -17.33 10.90 31.02
#